data_AF-A0A839WJR9-F1
#
_entry.id   AF-A0A839WJR9-F1
#
_cell.length_a   1.000
_cell.length_b   1.000
_cell.length_c   1.000
_cell.angle_alpha   90.00
_cell.angle_beta   90.00
_cell.angle_gamma   90.00
#
_symmetry.space_group_name_H-M   'P 1'
#
loop_
_entity.id
_entity.type
_entity.pdbx_description
1 polymer ?
#
loop_
_entity_poly.entity_id
_entity_poly.type
_entity_poly.pdbx_seq_one_letter_code
_entity_poly.pdbx_strand_id
1 'polypeptide(L)' 'MPIIQITLVEGRDTARVERCIREVARVASETLDAPLASIRVMVNEVPANRFAVGTTLKSDPPTPAGGAA' A
#
# COMPACT_ATOMS: atom_id res chain seq x y z
N MET A 1 5.81 -9.27 18.47
CA MET A 1 4.98 -8.08 18.29
C MET A 1 5.25 -7.47 16.91
N PRO A 2 4.58 -7.97 15.85
CA PRO A 2 4.75 -7.44 14.50
C PRO A 2 4.18 -6.03 14.35
N ILE A 3 4.91 -5.18 13.62
CA ILE A 3 4.53 -3.81 13.28
C ILE A 3 4.67 -3.68 11.76
N ILE A 4 3.58 -3.37 11.08
CA ILE A 4 3.53 -3.37 9.61
C ILE A 4 3.04 -1.99 9.15
N GLN A 5 3.86 -1.32 8.34
CA GLN A 5 3.48 -0.06 7.68
C GLN A 5 3.27 -0.31 6.20
N ILE A 6 2.08 -0.02 5.70
CA ILE A 6 1.74 -0.10 4.29
C ILE A 6 1.77 1.31 3.74
N THR A 7 2.59 1.57 2.73
CA THR A 7 2.56 2.83 1.99
C THR A 7 1.93 2.60 0.63
N LEU A 8 0.91 3.38 0.27
CA LEU A 8 0.19 3.25 -0.98
C LEU A 8 -0.19 4.60 -1.55
N VAL A 9 -0.32 4.71 -2.87
CA VAL A 9 -0.84 5.93 -3.49
C VAL A 9 -2.33 6.07 -3.20
N GLU A 10 -2.78 7.29 -2.89
CA GLU A 10 -4.19 7.65 -2.68
C GLU A 10 -5.10 7.22 -3.85
N GLY A 11 -6.41 7.18 -3.60
CA GLY A 11 -7.44 6.90 -4.62
C GLY A 11 -8.08 5.53 -4.53
N ARG A 12 -7.88 4.79 -3.44
CA ARG A 12 -8.63 3.57 -3.13
C ARG A 12 -9.82 3.89 -2.23
N ASP A 13 -10.89 3.11 -2.36
CA ASP A 13 -12.04 3.22 -1.44
C ASP A 13 -11.62 2.87 -0.01
N THR A 14 -12.14 3.60 0.98
CA THR A 14 -11.87 3.37 2.41
C THR A 14 -12.12 1.92 2.81
N ALA A 15 -13.23 1.32 2.36
CA ALA A 15 -13.57 -0.07 2.66
C ALA A 15 -12.51 -1.07 2.15
N ARG A 16 -11.85 -0.76 1.03
CA ARG A 16 -10.77 -1.60 0.47
C ARG A 16 -9.51 -1.49 1.32
N VAL A 17 -9.18 -0.30 1.80
CA VAL A 17 -8.04 -0.05 2.70
C VAL A 17 -8.26 -0.76 4.03
N GLU A 18 -9.44 -0.61 4.64
CA GLU A 18 -9.79 -1.31 5.89
C GLU A 18 -9.73 -2.83 5.76
N ARG A 19 -10.25 -3.39 4.66
CA ARG A 19 -10.14 -4.83 4.39
C ARG A 19 -8.68 -5.26 4.28
N CYS A 20 -7.85 -4.48 3.57
CA CYS A 20 -6.41 -4.77 3.45
C CYS A 20 -5.73 -4.82 4.83
N ILE A 21 -5.97 -3.84 5.70
CA ILE A 21 -5.44 -3.79 7.06
C ILE A 21 -5.79 -5.07 7.84
N ARG A 22 -7.07 -5.47 7.83
CA ARG A 22 -7.56 -6.66 8.56
C ARG A 22 -6.93 -7.95 8.04
N GLU A 23 -6.87 -8.12 6.73
CA GLU A 23 -6.31 -9.33 6.12
C GLU A 23 -4.80 -9.43 6.33
N VAL A 24 -4.06 -8.32 6.24
CA VAL A 24 -2.62 -8.29 6.54
C VAL A 24 -2.35 -8.67 8.01
N ALA A 25 -3.16 -8.17 8.95
CA ALA A 25 -3.03 -8.55 10.35
C ALA A 25 -3.29 -10.05 10.57
N ARG A 26 -4.33 -10.61 9.91
CA ARG A 26 -4.65 -12.04 9.98
C ARG A 26 -3.51 -12.91 9.44
N VAL A 27 -3.03 -12.61 8.22
CA VAL A 27 -1.92 -13.35 7.60
C VAL A 27 -0.66 -13.28 8.46
N ALA A 28 -0.33 -12.10 9.01
CA ALA A 28 0.82 -11.97 9.89
C ALA A 28 0.68 -12.79 11.18
N SER A 29 -0.53 -12.90 11.73
CA SER A 29 -0.80 -13.75 12.90
C SER A 29 -0.60 -15.23 12.57
N GLU A 30 -1.19 -15.69 11.47
CA GLU A 30 -1.14 -17.09 11.03
C GLU A 30 0.26 -17.55 10.61
N THR A 31 1.03 -16.69 9.93
CA THR A 31 2.33 -17.07 9.35
C THR A 31 3.50 -16.87 10.29
N LEU A 32 3.40 -15.92 11.24
CA LEU A 32 4.47 -15.59 12.18
C LEU A 32 4.20 -16.12 13.60
N ASP A 33 3.13 -16.89 13.79
CA ASP A 33 2.67 -17.43 15.08
C ASP A 33 2.60 -16.35 16.17
N ALA A 34 2.13 -15.15 15.79
CA ALA A 34 2.02 -14.00 16.68
C ALA A 34 0.55 -13.80 17.08
N PRO A 35 0.25 -13.54 18.37
CA PRO A 35 -1.12 -13.25 18.78
C PRO A 35 -1.69 -12.04 18.02
N LEU A 36 -2.87 -12.18 17.42
CA LEU A 36 -3.49 -11.14 16.58
C LEU A 36 -3.61 -9.80 17.31
N ALA A 37 -3.94 -9.82 18.61
CA ALA A 37 -4.05 -8.62 19.44
C ALA A 37 -2.72 -7.85 19.63
N SER A 38 -1.58 -8.49 19.34
CA SER A 38 -0.25 -7.86 19.43
C SER A 38 0.18 -7.18 18.13
N ILE A 39 -0.53 -7.41 17.02
CA ILE A 39 -0.15 -6.95 15.69
C ILE A 39 -0.69 -5.54 15.46
N ARG A 40 0.16 -4.67 14.92
CA ARG A 40 -0.20 -3.31 14.53
C ARG A 40 0.03 -3.13 13.04
N VAL A 41 -1.01 -2.71 12.32
CA VAL A 41 -0.95 -2.40 10.91
C VAL A 41 -1.41 -0.96 10.71
N MET A 42 -0.61 -0.15 10.04
CA MET A 42 -0.96 1.23 9.71
C MET A 42 -0.72 1.51 8.23
N VAL A 43 -1.51 2.42 7.68
CA VAL A 43 -1.47 2.79 6.27
C VAL A 43 -1.07 4.25 6.15
N ASN A 44 -0.12 4.52 5.26
CA ASN A 44 0.26 5.86 4.83
C ASN A 44 -0.15 6.02 3.36
N GLU A 45 -1.16 6.86 3.11
CA GLU A 45 -1.58 7.20 1.76
C GLU A 45 -0.74 8.38 1.24
N VAL A 46 -0.19 8.23 0.04
CA VAL A 46 0.68 9.22 -0.60
C VAL A 46 -0.05 9.82 -1.79
N PRO A 47 -0.20 11.15 -1.87
CA PRO A 47 -0.72 11.81 -3.07
C PRO A 47 0.08 11.40 -4.32
N ALA A 48 -0.60 11.29 -5.47
CA ALA A 48 0.02 10.81 -6.72
C ALA A 48 1.21 11.69 -7.19
N ASN A 49 1.23 12.97 -6.83
CA ASN A 49 2.34 13.90 -7.13
C ASN A 49 3.50 13.84 -6.13
N ARG A 50 3.45 12.94 -5.15
CA ARG A 50 4.50 12.71 -4.15
C ARG A 50 5.07 11.30 -4.21
N PHE A 51 4.71 10.54 -5.23
CA PHE A 51 5.20 9.18 -5.46
C PHE A 51 5.68 9.06 -6.91
N ALA A 52 6.90 8.55 -7.11
CA ALA A 52 7.51 8.37 -8.42
C ALA A 52 8.06 6.95 -8.59
N VAL A 53 8.13 6.49 -9.84
CA VAL A 53 8.96 5.36 -10.24
C VAL A 53 10.03 5.89 -11.19
N GLY A 54 11.29 5.93 -10.75
CA GLY A 54 12.32 6.69 -11.44
C GLY A 54 12.00 8.19 -11.41
N THR A 55 11.94 8.83 -12.57
CA THR A 55 11.60 10.26 -12.72
C THR A 55 10.13 10.51 -13.06
N THR A 56 9.33 9.45 -13.24
CA THR A 56 7.91 9.57 -13.61
C THR A 56 7.05 9.58 -12.35
N LEU A 57 6.36 10.69 -12.09
CA LEU A 57 5.40 10.80 -11.01
C LEU A 57 4.15 9.98 -11.32
N LYS A 58 3.47 9.49 -10.28
CA LYS A 58 2.19 8.80 -10.48
C LYS A 58 1.09 9.75 -10.97
N SER A 59 1.26 11.06 -10.76
CA SER A 59 0.41 12.12 -11.30
C SER A 59 0.71 12.49 -12.75
N ASP A 60 1.84 12.03 -13.32
CA ASP A 60 2.15 12.34 -14.71
C ASP A 60 1.08 11.74 -15.62
N PRO A 61 0.77 12.40 -16.76
CA PRO A 61 -0.11 11.82 -17.75
C PRO A 61 0.45 10.45 -18.14
N PRO A 62 -0.40 9.43 -18.35
CA PRO A 62 0.07 8.13 -18.77
C PRO A 62 0.89 8.31 -20.05
N THR A 63 2.19 8.01 -19.98
CA THR A 63 3.03 8.01 -21.18
C THR A 63 2.34 7.09 -22.18
N PRO A 64 1.97 7.58 -23.38
CA PRO A 64 1.36 6.72 -24.38
C PRO A 64 2.34 5.58 -24.64
N ALA A 65 1.89 4.36 -24.40
CA ALA A 65 2.67 3.16 -24.67
C ALA A 65 2.90 3.07 -26.19
N GLY A 66 4.03 3.58 -26.67
CA GLY A 66 4.39 3.49 -28.08
C GLY A 66 5.45 4.50 -28.50
N GLY A 67 6.67 4.02 -28.67
CA GLY A 67 7.76 4.79 -29.28
C GLY A 67 9.15 4.25 -28.98
N ALA A 68 9.34 2.93 -29.02
CA ALA A 68 10.69 2.40 -29.21
C ALA A 68 11.04 2.65 -30.69
N ALA A 69 12.00 3.56 -30.89
CA ALA A 69 12.78 3.66 -32.11
C ALA A 69 13.84 2.55 -32.14
#